data_AF-M1ANH4-F1
#
_entry.id   AF-M1ANH4-F1
#
_cell.length_a   1.000
_cell.length_b   1.000
_cell.length_c   1.000
_cell.angle_alpha   90.00
_cell.angle_beta   90.00
_cell.angle_gamma   90.00
#
_symmetry.space_group_name_H-M   'P 1'
#
loop_
_entity.id
_entity.type
_entity.pdbx_description
1 polymer ?
#
loop_
_entity_poly.entity_id
_entity_poly.type
_entity_poly.pdbx_seq_one_letter_code
_entity_poly.pdbx_strand_id
1 'polypeptide(L)'
;MNAIEEVYKIARAQTLIALCSTVPGYWFTVFLIDRIGRFTIQVIGFTMMTVFMFALAIPYHHWTLPGHHIGFVVLYSLTFFFANFGPNATTFVVPAEIFPARLRSTCHGISAACGKLGAMVGAFGFLYLAQPQDKSKADAGYPAGIGVRNSLIVLGVVNLLGLFFTFLVPESKGKSLEEMSRDGEDSAEDGAEVENHNRTVPV
;
A
#
# COMPACT_ATOMS: atom_id res chain seq x y z
N MET A 1 24.73 -12.30 -19.06
CA MET A 1 23.48 -12.98 -18.69
C MET A 1 22.49 -12.74 -19.82
N ASN A 2 21.79 -13.78 -20.30
CA ASN A 2 20.77 -13.60 -21.35
C ASN A 2 19.48 -13.03 -20.71
N ALA A 3 18.73 -12.18 -21.41
CA ALA A 3 17.51 -11.55 -20.91
C ALA A 3 16.46 -12.59 -20.44
N ILE A 4 16.33 -13.71 -21.16
CA ILE A 4 15.44 -14.81 -20.76
C ILE A 4 15.85 -15.43 -19.42
N GLU A 5 17.16 -15.58 -19.20
CA GLU A 5 17.69 -16.16 -17.96
C GLU A 5 17.50 -15.21 -16.77
N GLU A 6 17.65 -13.91 -17.00
CA GLU A 6 17.38 -12.87 -16.00
C GLU A 6 15.91 -12.85 -15.60
N VAL A 7 15.00 -12.80 -16.59
CA VAL A 7 13.55 -12.87 -16.36
C VAL A 7 13.19 -14.14 -15.61
N TYR A 8 13.75 -15.30 -15.99
CA TYR A 8 13.50 -16.56 -15.29
C TYR A 8 13.96 -16.50 -13.82
N LYS A 9 15.15 -15.95 -13.52
CA LYS A 9 15.65 -15.81 -12.14
C LYS A 9 14.75 -14.89 -11.31
N ILE A 10 14.35 -13.74 -11.87
CA ILE A 10 13.43 -12.79 -11.20
C ILE A 10 12.08 -13.45 -10.95
N ALA A 11 11.50 -14.11 -11.96
CA ALA A 11 10.21 -14.78 -11.85
C ALA A 11 10.24 -15.89 -10.79
N ARG A 12 11.33 -16.67 -10.71
CA ARG A 12 11.49 -17.73 -9.71
C ARG A 12 11.57 -17.15 -8.29
N ALA A 13 12.28 -16.04 -8.09
CA ALA A 13 12.34 -15.34 -6.81
C ALA A 13 10.96 -14.78 -6.41
N GLN A 14 10.26 -14.12 -7.34
CA GLN A 14 8.90 -13.61 -7.11
C GLN A 14 7.90 -14.72 -6.81
N THR A 15 8.00 -15.86 -7.48
CA THR A 15 7.15 -17.03 -7.21
C THR A 15 7.36 -17.55 -5.78
N LEU A 16 8.61 -17.61 -5.32
CA LEU A 16 8.91 -18.03 -3.95
C LEU A 16 8.33 -17.05 -2.91
N ILE A 17 8.51 -15.75 -3.12
CA ILE A 17 7.93 -14.71 -2.26
C ILE A 17 6.40 -14.82 -2.26
N ALA A 18 5.79 -15.03 -3.43
CA ALA A 18 4.34 -15.16 -3.56
C ALA A 18 3.80 -16.37 -2.77
N LEU A 19 4.45 -17.53 -2.90
CA LEU A 19 4.03 -18.76 -2.22
C LEU A 19 4.25 -18.69 -0.71
N CYS A 20 5.37 -18.13 -0.25
CA CYS A 20 5.74 -18.12 1.17
C CYS A 20 5.20 -16.90 1.93
N SER A 21 4.81 -15.82 1.24
CA SER A 21 4.45 -14.56 1.87
C SER A 21 3.08 -14.05 1.43
N THR A 22 2.90 -13.82 0.12
CA THR A 22 1.66 -13.22 -0.41
C THR A 22 0.44 -14.09 -0.16
N VAL A 23 0.50 -15.38 -0.54
CA VAL A 23 -0.62 -16.32 -0.40
C VAL A 23 -0.99 -16.54 1.08
N PRO A 24 -0.04 -16.83 1.99
CA PRO A 24 -0.35 -16.89 3.42
C PRO A 24 -0.92 -15.57 3.97
N GLY A 25 -0.39 -14.42 3.55
CA GLY A 25 -0.90 -13.11 3.97
C GLY A 25 -2.39 -12.94 3.68
N TYR A 26 -2.82 -13.27 2.46
CA TYR A 26 -4.24 -13.22 2.09
C TYR A 26 -5.11 -14.15 2.93
N TRP A 27 -4.67 -15.40 3.17
CA TRP A 27 -5.42 -16.34 4.00
C TRP A 27 -5.58 -15.81 5.42
N PHE A 28 -4.52 -15.22 5.99
CA PHE A 28 -4.61 -14.57 7.29
C PHE A 28 -5.63 -13.43 7.27
N THR A 29 -5.67 -12.59 6.23
CA THR A 29 -6.72 -11.57 6.10
C THR A 29 -8.10 -12.20 6.11
N VAL A 30 -8.35 -13.21 5.27
CA VAL A 30 -9.65 -13.88 5.16
C VAL A 30 -10.13 -14.40 6.51
N PHE A 31 -9.26 -15.05 7.29
CA PHE A 31 -9.63 -15.59 8.59
C PHE A 31 -9.85 -14.52 9.68
N LEU A 32 -9.19 -13.36 9.55
CA LEU A 32 -9.13 -12.35 10.59
C LEU A 32 -10.00 -11.12 10.31
N ILE A 33 -10.37 -10.83 9.07
CA ILE A 33 -11.03 -9.59 8.65
C ILE A 33 -12.36 -9.35 9.36
N ASP A 34 -13.15 -10.40 9.58
CA ASP A 34 -14.40 -10.30 10.33
C ASP A 34 -14.20 -10.36 11.86
N ARG A 35 -13.06 -10.86 12.32
CA ARG A 35 -12.72 -11.00 13.75
C ARG A 35 -12.12 -9.72 14.33
N ILE A 36 -11.12 -9.13 13.69
CA ILE A 36 -10.41 -7.93 14.17
C ILE A 36 -10.85 -6.63 13.48
N GLY A 37 -11.46 -6.70 12.29
CA GLY A 37 -11.93 -5.52 11.55
C GLY A 37 -10.95 -5.05 10.48
N ARG A 38 -11.45 -4.25 9.54
CA ARG A 38 -10.73 -3.84 8.34
C ARG A 38 -9.70 -2.76 8.69
N PHE A 39 -10.09 -1.82 9.54
CA PHE A 39 -9.24 -0.72 9.99
C PHE A 39 -8.01 -1.25 10.73
N THR A 40 -8.24 -2.13 11.72
CA THR A 40 -7.16 -2.71 12.54
C THR A 40 -6.16 -3.47 11.69
N ILE A 41 -6.63 -4.27 10.74
CA ILE A 41 -5.77 -5.02 9.81
C ILE A 41 -4.95 -4.07 8.92
N GLN A 42 -5.56 -2.99 8.43
CA GLN A 42 -4.87 -2.00 7.60
C GLN A 42 -3.78 -1.25 8.40
N VAL A 43 -4.06 -0.87 9.65
CA VAL A 43 -3.10 -0.24 10.56
C VAL A 43 -1.92 -1.17 10.85
N ILE A 44 -2.17 -2.43 11.19
CA ILE A 44 -1.10 -3.42 11.45
C ILE A 44 -0.25 -3.61 10.19
N GLY A 45 -0.88 -3.75 9.03
CA GLY A 45 -0.20 -3.93 7.75
C GLY A 45 0.74 -2.77 7.44
N PHE A 46 0.23 -1.54 7.37
CA PHE A 46 1.07 -0.37 7.09
C PHE A 46 2.17 -0.17 8.13
N THR A 47 1.88 -0.39 9.42
CA THR A 47 2.89 -0.26 10.48
C THR A 47 4.03 -1.25 10.29
N MET A 48 3.73 -2.53 10.08
CA MET A 48 4.74 -3.57 9.88
C MET A 48 5.51 -3.36 8.58
N MET A 49 4.84 -2.99 7.49
CA MET A 49 5.50 -2.64 6.23
C MET A 49 6.49 -1.47 6.40
N THR A 50 6.11 -0.44 7.15
CA THR A 50 6.99 0.70 7.46
C THR A 50 8.21 0.26 8.27
N VAL A 51 8.01 -0.53 9.32
CA VAL A 51 9.10 -1.07 10.15
C VAL A 51 10.08 -1.87 9.31
N PHE A 52 9.61 -2.80 8.49
CA PHE A 52 10.49 -3.63 7.67
C PHE A 52 11.18 -2.84 6.55
N MET A 53 10.51 -1.87 5.94
CA MET A 53 11.15 -0.98 4.95
C MET A 53 12.28 -0.17 5.57
N PHE A 54 12.10 0.38 6.77
CA PHE A 54 13.19 1.08 7.46
C PHE A 54 14.29 0.12 7.96
N ALA A 55 13.94 -1.10 8.40
CA ALA A 55 14.91 -2.12 8.77
C ALA A 55 15.76 -2.60 7.57
N LEU A 56 15.22 -2.55 6.36
CA LEU A 56 15.97 -2.80 5.12
C LEU A 56 16.81 -1.59 4.70
N ALA A 57 16.29 -0.37 4.88
CA ALA A 57 16.92 0.85 4.39
C ALA A 57 18.06 1.38 5.29
N ILE A 58 17.90 1.36 6.62
CA ILE A 58 18.87 1.96 7.55
C ILE A 58 20.22 1.22 7.48
N PRO A 59 20.28 -0.11 7.72
CA PRO A 59 21.49 -0.90 7.57
C PRO A 59 21.68 -1.44 6.14
N TYR A 60 21.28 -0.72 5.10
CA TYR A 60 21.33 -1.22 3.71
C TYR A 60 22.72 -1.78 3.32
N HIS A 61 23.80 -1.11 3.71
CA HIS A 61 25.16 -1.59 3.45
C HIS A 61 25.44 -2.97 4.09
N HIS A 62 24.92 -3.23 5.29
CA HIS A 62 25.06 -4.52 5.97
C HIS A 62 24.43 -5.66 5.15
N TRP A 63 23.26 -5.41 4.54
CA TRP A 63 22.57 -6.38 3.69
C TRP A 63 23.30 -6.67 2.37
N THR A 64 24.11 -5.72 1.88
CA THR A 64 24.94 -5.91 0.69
C THR A 64 26.21 -6.69 0.94
N LEU A 65 26.60 -6.92 2.20
CA LEU A 65 27.77 -7.72 2.54
C LEU A 65 27.51 -9.23 2.31
N PRO A 66 28.54 -9.99 1.89
CA PRO A 66 28.43 -11.43 1.72
C PRO A 66 27.92 -12.12 3.00
N GLY A 67 26.97 -13.04 2.85
CA GLY A 67 26.38 -13.82 3.96
C GLY A 67 25.10 -13.23 4.58
N HIS A 68 24.77 -11.96 4.32
CA HIS A 68 23.59 -11.32 4.93
C HIS A 68 22.36 -11.26 4.00
N HIS A 69 22.48 -11.70 2.75
CA HIS A 69 21.41 -11.65 1.76
C HIS A 69 20.14 -12.41 2.17
N ILE A 70 20.27 -13.49 2.96
CA ILE A 70 19.12 -14.26 3.43
C ILE A 70 18.22 -13.39 4.34
N GLY A 71 18.81 -12.62 5.26
CA GLY A 71 18.05 -11.75 6.14
C GLY A 71 17.33 -10.63 5.39
N PHE A 72 17.96 -10.09 4.33
CA PHE A 72 17.31 -9.14 3.42
C PHE A 72 16.07 -9.77 2.77
N VAL A 73 16.21 -10.98 2.21
CA VAL A 73 15.10 -11.68 1.57
C VAL A 73 13.97 -11.99 2.56
N VAL A 74 14.29 -12.37 3.80
CA VAL A 74 13.28 -12.62 4.85
C VAL A 74 12.50 -11.35 5.20
N LEU A 75 13.18 -10.24 5.47
CA LEU A 75 12.53 -8.96 5.78
C LEU A 75 11.71 -8.43 4.60
N TYR A 76 12.23 -8.57 3.39
CA TYR A 76 11.52 -8.21 2.17
C TYR A 76 10.26 -9.07 1.98
N SER A 77 10.37 -10.39 2.19
CA SER A 77 9.25 -11.34 2.16
C SER A 77 8.19 -11.02 3.21
N LEU A 78 8.60 -10.70 4.44
CA LEU A 78 7.68 -10.25 5.49
C LEU A 78 6.95 -8.97 5.10
N THR A 79 7.61 -8.03 4.41
CA THR A 79 6.94 -6.84 3.88
C THR A 79 5.80 -7.22 2.92
N PHE A 80 6.01 -8.19 2.01
CA PHE A 80 4.93 -8.71 1.15
C PHE A 80 3.85 -9.43 1.94
N PHE A 81 4.20 -10.21 2.95
CA PHE A 81 3.20 -10.86 3.81
C PHE A 81 2.27 -9.82 4.44
N PHE A 82 2.82 -8.79 5.09
CA PHE A 82 2.02 -7.75 5.75
C PHE A 82 1.31 -6.81 4.77
N ALA A 83 1.85 -6.61 3.56
CA ALA A 83 1.15 -5.91 2.50
C ALA A 83 -0.13 -6.64 2.09
N ASN A 84 -0.06 -7.96 1.94
CA ASN A 84 -1.22 -8.79 1.56
C ASN A 84 -2.17 -9.06 2.73
N PHE A 85 -1.63 -9.23 3.94
CA PHE A 85 -2.43 -9.32 5.16
C PHE A 85 -3.24 -8.05 5.40
N GLY A 86 -2.61 -6.88 5.18
CA GLY A 86 -3.16 -5.58 5.50
C GLY A 86 -3.74 -4.82 4.31
N PRO A 87 -3.06 -3.75 3.87
CA PRO A 87 -3.64 -2.74 2.99
C PRO A 87 -4.00 -3.26 1.61
N ASN A 88 -3.33 -4.28 1.06
CA ASN A 88 -3.70 -4.80 -0.26
C ASN A 88 -5.14 -5.32 -0.24
N ALA A 89 -5.49 -6.19 0.70
CA ALA A 89 -6.86 -6.71 0.80
C ALA A 89 -7.85 -5.63 1.27
N THR A 90 -7.53 -4.88 2.32
CA THR A 90 -8.50 -3.95 2.92
C THR A 90 -8.82 -2.77 2.02
N THR A 91 -7.85 -2.23 1.25
CA THR A 91 -8.12 -1.09 0.34
C THR A 91 -9.03 -1.44 -0.82
N PHE A 92 -9.20 -2.72 -1.16
CA PHE A 92 -10.21 -3.18 -2.11
C PHE A 92 -11.58 -3.38 -1.45
N VAL A 93 -11.61 -3.95 -0.24
CA VAL A 93 -12.86 -4.29 0.47
C VAL A 93 -13.55 -3.05 1.01
N VAL A 94 -12.80 -2.15 1.64
CA VAL A 94 -13.30 -0.96 2.35
C VAL A 94 -14.17 -0.05 1.47
N PRO A 95 -13.77 0.34 0.24
CA PRO A 95 -14.63 1.12 -0.66
C PRO A 95 -15.96 0.42 -0.99
N ALA A 96 -15.96 -0.91 -1.09
CA ALA A 96 -17.19 -1.65 -1.38
C ALA A 96 -18.18 -1.66 -0.19
N GLU A 97 -17.67 -1.50 1.04
CA GLU A 97 -18.45 -1.52 2.27
C GLU A 97 -18.89 -0.13 2.75
N ILE A 98 -18.06 0.91 2.53
CA ILE A 98 -18.34 2.27 3.01
C ILE A 98 -19.26 3.05 2.07
N PHE A 99 -19.13 2.88 0.75
CA PHE A 99 -19.86 3.73 -0.17
C PHE A 99 -21.36 3.35 -0.26
N PRO A 100 -22.27 4.35 -0.29
CA PRO A 100 -23.70 4.12 -0.41
C PRO A 100 -24.02 3.28 -1.64
N ALA A 101 -25.00 2.37 -1.53
CA ALA A 101 -25.33 1.42 -2.60
C ALA A 101 -25.57 2.09 -3.96
N ARG A 102 -26.16 3.30 -3.96
CA ARG A 102 -26.45 4.09 -5.16
C ARG A 102 -25.20 4.56 -5.92
N LEU A 103 -24.11 4.84 -5.20
CA LEU A 103 -22.88 5.42 -5.75
C LEU A 103 -21.68 4.46 -5.71
N ARG A 104 -21.86 3.27 -5.10
CA ARG A 104 -20.80 2.30 -4.83
C ARG A 104 -19.95 1.99 -6.06
N SER A 105 -20.56 1.73 -7.22
CA SER A 105 -19.83 1.39 -8.44
C SER A 105 -18.91 2.52 -8.91
N THR A 106 -19.40 3.76 -8.92
CA THR A 106 -18.64 4.94 -9.32
C THR A 106 -17.50 5.23 -8.34
N CYS A 107 -17.80 5.30 -7.04
CA CYS A 107 -16.80 5.61 -6.02
C CYS A 107 -15.74 4.49 -5.87
N HIS A 108 -16.15 3.22 -5.97
CA HIS A 108 -15.23 2.09 -6.03
C HIS A 108 -14.37 2.13 -7.31
N GLY A 109 -14.96 2.48 -8.45
CA GLY A 109 -14.25 2.65 -9.73
C GLY A 109 -13.17 3.73 -9.66
N ILE A 110 -13.50 4.90 -9.09
CA ILE A 110 -12.53 5.98 -8.87
C ILE A 110 -11.41 5.52 -7.92
N SER A 111 -11.77 4.86 -6.82
CA SER A 111 -10.79 4.33 -5.85
C SER A 111 -9.83 3.33 -6.50
N ALA A 112 -10.36 2.41 -7.33
CA ALA A 112 -9.57 1.43 -8.07
C ALA A 112 -8.68 2.10 -9.14
N ALA A 113 -9.17 3.14 -9.81
CA ALA A 113 -8.38 3.91 -10.77
C ALA A 113 -7.22 4.64 -10.09
N CYS A 114 -7.45 5.28 -8.94
CA CYS A 114 -6.39 5.89 -8.12
C CYS A 114 -5.34 4.86 -7.68
N GLY A 115 -5.77 3.66 -7.26
CA GLY A 115 -4.85 2.57 -6.93
C GLY A 115 -3.97 2.13 -8.10
N LYS A 116 -4.55 1.98 -9.30
CA LYS A 116 -3.80 1.66 -10.52
C LYS A 116 -2.82 2.77 -10.92
N LEU A 117 -3.23 4.03 -10.81
CA LEU A 117 -2.36 5.18 -11.06
C LEU A 117 -1.17 5.20 -10.08
N GLY A 118 -1.42 4.95 -8.79
CA GLY A 118 -0.38 4.78 -7.79
C GLY A 118 0.59 3.65 -8.13
N ALA A 119 0.08 2.50 -8.60
CA ALA A 119 0.91 1.37 -9.03
C ALA A 119 1.80 1.72 -10.24
N MET A 120 1.29 2.50 -11.21
CA MET A 120 2.10 2.99 -12.34
C MET A 120 3.21 3.93 -11.85
N VAL A 121 2.88 4.90 -11.01
CA VAL A 121 3.86 5.83 -10.43
C VAL A 121 4.91 5.07 -9.61
N GLY A 122 4.50 4.06 -8.85
CA GLY A 122 5.42 3.20 -8.09
C GLY A 122 6.34 2.38 -9.00
N ALA A 123 5.80 1.69 -10.00
CA ALA A 123 6.56 0.81 -10.89
C ALA A 123 7.61 1.59 -11.70
N PHE A 124 7.22 2.70 -12.32
CA PHE A 124 8.15 3.54 -13.07
C PHE A 124 9.00 4.39 -12.14
N GLY A 125 8.40 5.07 -11.16
CA GLY A 125 9.11 5.94 -10.24
C GLY A 125 10.22 5.21 -9.47
N PHE A 126 9.95 4.01 -8.95
CA PHE A 126 10.97 3.22 -8.27
C PHE A 126 12.10 2.82 -9.24
N LEU A 127 11.77 2.41 -10.47
CA LEU A 127 12.77 2.02 -11.47
C LEU A 127 13.77 3.15 -11.77
N TYR A 128 13.29 4.39 -11.86
CA TYR A 128 14.15 5.57 -12.05
C TYR A 128 14.87 5.99 -10.76
N LEU A 129 14.21 5.96 -9.61
CA LEU A 129 14.79 6.40 -8.33
C LEU A 129 15.86 5.43 -7.81
N ALA A 130 15.67 4.12 -7.99
CA ALA A 130 16.57 3.09 -7.47
C ALA A 130 17.92 3.03 -8.20
N GLN A 131 18.06 3.72 -9.34
CA GLN A 131 19.31 3.82 -10.08
C GLN A 131 20.44 4.39 -9.21
N PRO A 132 21.70 3.94 -9.40
CA PRO A 132 22.85 4.50 -8.70
C PRO A 132 22.96 6.01 -8.86
N GLN A 133 23.47 6.68 -7.83
CA GLN A 133 23.74 8.12 -7.84
C GLN A 133 24.89 8.48 -8.79
N ASP A 134 25.80 7.52 -9.02
CA ASP A 134 26.89 7.65 -9.96
C ASP A 134 26.39 7.34 -11.38
N LYS A 135 26.38 8.36 -12.25
CA LYS A 135 25.95 8.24 -13.65
C LYS A 135 26.73 7.16 -14.42
N SER A 136 27.97 6.86 -14.05
CA SER A 136 28.77 5.84 -14.72
C SER A 136 28.31 4.40 -14.42
N LYS A 137 27.48 4.22 -13.38
CA LYS A 137 26.96 2.92 -12.92
C LYS A 137 25.46 2.78 -13.14
N ALA A 138 24.80 3.82 -13.65
CA ALA A 138 23.39 3.76 -14.00
C ALA A 138 23.17 2.89 -15.24
N ASP A 139 22.04 2.19 -15.28
CA ASP A 139 21.69 1.36 -16.42
C ASP A 139 21.53 2.20 -17.68
N ALA A 140 21.93 1.64 -18.83
CA ALA A 140 21.90 2.35 -20.10
C ALA A 140 20.48 2.85 -20.44
N GLY A 141 20.35 4.17 -20.59
CA GLY A 141 19.07 4.83 -20.87
C GLY A 141 18.37 5.45 -19.66
N TYR A 142 18.88 5.26 -18.44
CA TYR A 142 18.35 5.89 -17.23
C TYR A 142 19.24 7.03 -16.70
N PRO A 143 18.65 8.11 -16.15
CA PRO A 143 19.41 9.11 -15.41
C PRO A 143 19.92 8.54 -14.07
N ALA A 144 20.92 9.19 -13.48
CA ALA A 144 21.33 8.88 -12.11
C ALA A 144 20.16 9.07 -11.14
N GLY A 145 19.91 8.05 -10.33
CA GLY A 145 18.86 8.03 -9.33
C GLY A 145 19.35 8.45 -7.96
N ILE A 146 18.52 8.20 -6.95
CA ILE A 146 18.86 8.41 -5.54
C ILE A 146 19.47 7.16 -4.90
N GLY A 147 19.48 6.03 -5.61
CA GLY A 147 19.98 4.73 -5.15
C GLY A 147 18.95 3.94 -4.34
N VAL A 148 19.08 2.61 -4.36
CA VAL A 148 18.16 1.67 -3.71
C VAL A 148 17.90 2.00 -2.24
N ARG A 149 18.93 2.36 -1.47
CA ARG A 149 18.78 2.74 -0.06
C ARG A 149 17.76 3.86 0.13
N ASN A 150 17.92 4.95 -0.63
CA ASN A 150 17.06 6.12 -0.48
C ASN A 150 15.67 5.84 -1.07
N SER A 151 15.56 5.02 -2.12
CA SER A 151 14.27 4.55 -2.63
C SER A 151 13.50 3.73 -1.60
N LEU A 152 14.17 2.87 -0.82
CA LEU A 152 13.53 2.12 0.28
C LEU A 152 13.05 3.06 1.40
N ILE A 153 13.78 4.13 1.70
CA ILE A 153 13.32 5.18 2.64
C ILE A 153 12.05 5.85 2.12
N VAL A 154 12.02 6.24 0.84
CA VAL A 154 10.84 6.85 0.21
C VAL A 154 9.64 5.90 0.29
N LEU A 155 9.81 4.62 -0.01
CA LEU A 155 8.75 3.62 0.14
C LEU A 155 8.27 3.49 1.60
N GLY A 156 9.19 3.52 2.57
CA GLY A 156 8.85 3.54 3.99
C GLY A 156 8.03 4.77 4.39
N VAL A 157 8.37 5.95 3.87
CA VAL A 157 7.61 7.19 4.10
C VAL A 157 6.23 7.10 3.44
N VAL A 158 6.11 6.56 2.23
CA VAL A 158 4.81 6.36 1.57
C VAL A 158 3.92 5.40 2.37
N ASN A 159 4.49 4.32 2.94
CA ASN A 159 3.75 3.42 3.84
C ASN A 159 3.28 4.14 5.11
N LEU A 160 4.10 5.02 5.68
CA LEU A 160 3.74 5.85 6.83
C LEU A 160 2.61 6.83 6.49
N LEU A 161 2.63 7.45 5.31
CA LEU A 161 1.52 8.29 4.83
C LEU A 161 0.25 7.45 4.67
N GLY A 162 0.35 6.24 4.12
CA GLY A 162 -0.74 5.28 4.05
C GLY A 162 -1.34 4.98 5.43
N LEU A 163 -0.50 4.75 6.44
CA LEU A 163 -0.91 4.57 7.82
C LEU A 163 -1.70 5.78 8.35
N PHE A 164 -1.21 7.01 8.10
CA PHE A 164 -1.92 8.22 8.53
C PHE A 164 -3.27 8.37 7.84
N PHE A 165 -3.34 8.12 6.53
CA PHE A 165 -4.61 8.15 5.79
C PHE A 165 -5.59 7.05 6.23
N THR A 166 -5.10 5.92 6.74
CA THR A 166 -5.98 4.90 7.32
C THR A 166 -6.80 5.45 8.48
N PHE A 167 -6.28 6.37 9.30
CA PHE A 167 -7.05 6.99 10.38
C PHE A 167 -8.25 7.83 9.91
N LEU A 168 -8.29 8.23 8.63
CA LEU A 168 -9.42 8.93 8.04
C LEU A 168 -10.50 7.97 7.53
N VAL A 169 -10.22 6.67 7.49
CA VAL A 169 -11.14 5.64 6.98
C VAL A 169 -12.00 5.11 8.14
N PRO A 170 -13.34 5.20 8.07
CA PRO A 170 -14.20 4.64 9.10
C PRO A 170 -14.17 3.10 9.10
N GLU A 171 -14.27 2.49 10.27
CA GLU A 171 -14.37 1.03 10.40
C GLU A 171 -15.78 0.57 10.01
N SER A 172 -15.84 -0.36 9.04
CA SER A 172 -17.09 -0.94 8.51
C SER A 172 -17.55 -2.19 9.27
N LYS A 173 -16.71 -2.73 10.17
CA LYS A 173 -16.99 -3.99 10.89
C LYS A 173 -18.31 -3.94 11.66
N GLY A 174 -19.20 -4.89 11.35
CA GLY A 174 -20.42 -5.16 12.11
C GLY A 174 -21.58 -4.22 11.80
N LYS A 175 -21.42 -3.27 10.88
CA LYS A 175 -22.49 -2.41 10.37
C LYS A 175 -23.09 -3.00 9.10
N SER A 176 -24.42 -2.91 8.96
CA SER A 176 -25.05 -3.28 7.69
C SER A 176 -24.73 -2.25 6.60
N LEU A 177 -24.83 -2.64 5.33
CA LEU A 177 -24.62 -1.72 4.21
C LEU A 177 -25.63 -0.56 4.21
N GLU A 178 -26.83 -0.79 4.76
CA GLU A 178 -27.89 0.21 4.88
C GLU A 178 -27.56 1.22 5.99
N GLU A 179 -27.04 0.74 7.13
CA GLU A 179 -26.56 1.60 8.23
C GLU A 179 -25.39 2.48 7.78
N MET A 180 -24.42 1.91 7.06
CA MET A 180 -23.29 2.67 6.49
C MET A 180 -23.75 3.71 5.47
N SER A 181 -24.74 3.38 4.64
CA SER A 181 -25.30 4.32 3.65
C SER A 181 -26.02 5.48 4.35
N ARG A 182 -26.75 5.19 5.42
CA ARG A 182 -27.51 6.19 6.19
C ARG A 182 -26.59 7.11 6.99
N ASP A 183 -25.57 6.58 7.68
CA ASP A 183 -24.54 7.39 8.35
C ASP A 183 -23.85 8.36 7.36
N GLY A 184 -23.62 7.91 6.12
CA GLY A 184 -23.03 8.74 5.07
C GLY A 184 -23.98 9.81 4.51
N GLU A 185 -25.28 9.54 4.44
CA GLU A 185 -26.31 10.49 4.01
C GLU A 185 -26.55 11.57 5.07
N ASP A 186 -26.68 11.18 6.34
CA ASP A 186 -26.84 12.12 7.47
C ASP A 186 -25.63 13.07 7.57
N SER A 187 -24.40 12.55 7.37
CA SER A 187 -23.17 13.37 7.37
C SER A 187 -23.08 14.32 6.17
N ALA A 188 -23.61 13.92 5.00
CA ALA A 188 -23.63 14.75 3.80
C ALA A 188 -24.67 15.87 3.90
N GLU A 189 -25.81 15.59 4.51
CA GLU A 189 -26.86 16.59 4.79
C GLU A 189 -26.37 17.63 5.81
N ASP A 190 -25.74 17.21 6.91
CA ASP A 190 -25.19 18.12 7.93
C ASP A 190 -24.07 19.02 7.34
N GLY A 191 -23.22 18.46 6.48
CA GLY A 191 -22.21 19.23 5.74
C GLY A 191 -22.81 20.24 4.75
N ALA A 192 -23.89 19.88 4.06
CA ALA A 192 -24.59 20.77 3.15
C ALA A 192 -25.38 21.87 3.87
N GLU A 193 -25.95 21.59 5.04
CA GLU A 193 -26.57 22.60 5.91
C GLU A 193 -25.55 23.59 6.45
N VAL A 194 -24.38 23.13 6.89
CA VAL A 194 -23.27 24.01 7.33
C VAL A 194 -22.72 24.87 6.18
N GLU A 195 -22.59 24.32 4.97
CA GLU A 195 -22.15 25.09 3.79
C GLU A 195 -23.20 26.14 3.37
N ASN A 196 -24.49 25.81 3.46
CA ASN A 196 -25.57 26.77 3.21
C ASN A 196 -25.64 27.86 4.30
N HIS A 197 -25.38 27.52 5.57
CA HIS A 197 -25.33 28.50 6.65
C HIS A 197 -24.13 29.47 6.53
N ASN A 198 -23.00 29.01 5.98
CA ASN A 198 -21.84 29.87 5.67
C ASN A 198 -22.00 30.71 4.39
N ARG A 199 -22.95 30.36 3.51
CA ARG A 199 -23.31 31.15 2.32
C ARG A 199 -24.33 32.25 2.58
N THR A 200 -24.96 32.28 3.75
CA THR A 200 -25.76 33.41 4.21
C THR A 200 -24.89 34.39 5.01
N VAL A 201 -24.19 35.29 4.32
CA VAL A 201 -23.67 36.54 4.90
C VAL A 201 -24.63 37.70 4.57
N PRO A 202 -24.64 38.76 5.41
CA PRO A 202 -25.86 39.42 5.90
C PRO A 202 -26.44 40.46 4.94
N VAL A 203 -27.77 40.59 5.02
CA VAL A 203 -28.68 41.69 4.60
C VAL A 203 -28.15 42.67 3.55
#